data_AF-A4VRL8-F1
#
_entry.id   AF-A4VRL8-F1
#
_cell.length_a   1.000
_cell.length_b   1.000
_cell.length_c   1.000
_cell.angle_alpha   90.00
_cell.angle_beta   90.00
_cell.angle_gamma   90.00
#
_symmetry.space_group_name_H-M   'P 1'
#
loop_
_entity.id
_entity.type
_entity.pdbx_description
1 polymer ?
#
loop_
_entity_poly.entity_id
_entity_poly.type
_entity_poly.pdbx_seq_one_letter_code
_entity_poly.pdbx_strand_id
1 'polypeptide(L)'
;MVSATRAVDSGRRYTHLDQTMTLTPFDQLLAAARQEREPQRLLFVFVSAELPADATEAERQRFEENGGGSLKPVLCVDKLPEELRDFAALREESARTGVAWDLLFAAALPGHAGITPSSDEAEQPLKMMVGSIETGNIGRFLAFDRHGQTVDFY
;
A
#
# COMPACT_ATOMS: atom_id res chain seq x y z
N MET A 1 -12.30 -62.31 36.79
CA MET A 1 -13.56 -61.57 36.52
C MET A 1 -13.13 -60.21 35.99
N VAL A 2 -12.90 -60.05 34.68
CA VAL A 2 -13.84 -59.51 33.67
C VAL A 2 -14.52 -58.24 34.22
N SER A 3 -14.25 -57.03 33.74
CA SER A 3 -14.47 -56.57 32.36
C SER A 3 -13.55 -55.42 31.95
N ALA A 4 -13.12 -55.48 30.69
CA ALA A 4 -12.64 -54.35 29.93
C ALA A 4 -13.83 -53.54 29.37
N THR A 5 -13.71 -52.22 29.33
CA THR A 5 -14.43 -51.40 28.35
C THR A 5 -13.46 -50.35 27.82
N ARG A 6 -13.33 -50.36 26.51
CA ARG A 6 -12.48 -49.51 25.68
C ARG A 6 -13.40 -48.61 24.89
N ALA A 7 -13.15 -47.30 24.88
CA ALA A 7 -13.57 -46.35 23.84
C ALA A 7 -12.66 -45.12 24.02
N VAL A 8 -11.73 -44.85 23.09
CA VAL A 8 -11.91 -43.98 21.90
C VAL A 8 -12.02 -42.52 22.38
N ASP A 9 -11.18 -41.56 22.02
CA ASP A 9 -10.57 -41.29 20.72
C ASP A 9 -9.37 -40.34 20.89
N SER A 10 -8.55 -40.34 19.84
CA SER A 10 -7.66 -39.29 19.36
C SER A 10 -8.16 -37.84 19.59
N GLY A 11 -7.33 -36.80 19.61
CA GLY A 11 -5.99 -36.65 19.08
C GLY A 11 -5.55 -35.19 19.14
N ARG A 12 -4.34 -34.98 18.61
CA ARG A 12 -3.71 -33.70 18.27
C ARG A 12 -3.37 -32.78 19.44
N ARG A 13 -2.12 -32.98 19.88
CA ARG A 13 -1.18 -31.89 20.12
C ARG A 13 -1.26 -30.89 18.95
N TYR A 14 -1.86 -29.72 19.16
CA TYR A 14 -1.70 -28.60 18.24
C TYR A 14 -0.47 -27.79 18.69
N THR A 15 0.71 -28.32 18.34
CA THR A 15 1.80 -27.44 17.95
C THR A 15 1.45 -26.89 16.58
N HIS A 16 0.77 -25.76 16.53
CA HIS A 16 0.88 -24.88 15.38
C HIS A 16 1.44 -23.58 15.91
N LEU A 17 2.72 -23.36 15.64
CA LEU A 17 3.27 -22.03 15.55
C LEU A 17 2.40 -21.30 14.53
N ASP A 18 1.39 -20.57 15.00
CA ASP A 18 0.85 -19.48 14.20
C ASP A 18 1.99 -18.45 14.18
N GLN A 19 2.88 -18.63 13.21
CA GLN A 19 3.74 -17.57 12.73
C GLN A 19 2.75 -16.54 12.21
N THR A 20 2.24 -15.68 13.09
CA THR A 20 1.40 -14.55 12.73
C THR A 20 2.21 -13.80 11.68
N MET A 21 1.86 -13.96 10.39
CA MET A 21 2.44 -13.14 9.34
C MET A 21 2.10 -11.71 9.72
N THR A 22 3.08 -10.98 10.24
CA THR A 22 2.91 -9.57 10.58
C THR A 22 2.48 -8.85 9.31
N LEU A 23 1.23 -8.39 9.29
CA LEU A 23 0.67 -7.63 8.18
C LEU A 23 1.54 -6.39 7.96
N THR A 24 1.90 -6.11 6.71
CA THR A 24 2.62 -4.87 6.40
C THR A 24 1.74 -3.67 6.75
N PRO A 25 2.31 -2.48 7.00
CA PRO A 25 1.53 -1.25 7.15
C PRO A 25 0.54 -1.00 6.01
N PHE A 26 0.92 -1.33 4.76
CA PHE A 26 -0.02 -1.29 3.64
C PHE A 26 -1.18 -2.27 3.81
N ASP A 27 -0.92 -3.52 4.19
CA ASP A 27 -1.98 -4.51 4.39
C ASP A 27 -2.90 -4.13 5.55
N GLN A 28 -2.37 -3.44 6.56
CA GLN A 28 -3.15 -2.85 7.65
C GLN A 28 -4.05 -1.70 7.14
N LEU A 29 -3.52 -0.81 6.29
CA LEU A 29 -4.34 0.20 5.61
C LEU A 29 -5.46 -0.45 4.80
N LEU A 30 -5.15 -1.49 4.03
CA LEU A 30 -6.12 -2.19 3.20
C LEU A 30 -7.20 -2.88 4.06
N ALA A 31 -6.81 -3.50 5.17
CA ALA A 31 -7.73 -4.10 6.12
C ALA A 31 -8.65 -3.05 6.78
N ALA A 32 -8.10 -1.91 7.19
CA ALA A 32 -8.88 -0.80 7.72
C ALA A 32 -9.85 -0.25 6.67
N ALA A 33 -9.40 -0.10 5.43
CA ALA A 33 -10.22 0.45 4.36
C ALA A 33 -11.49 -0.37 4.07
N ARG A 34 -11.39 -1.71 4.20
CA ARG A 34 -12.53 -2.64 4.08
C ARG A 34 -13.50 -2.62 5.26
N GLN A 35 -13.08 -2.07 6.41
CA GLN A 35 -13.89 -2.00 7.63
C GLN A 35 -14.61 -0.67 7.80
N GLU A 36 -14.26 0.34 7.00
CA GLU A 36 -14.92 1.63 7.03
C GLU A 36 -16.41 1.52 6.71
N ARG A 37 -17.22 2.35 7.39
CA ARG A 37 -18.68 2.33 7.23
C ARG A 37 -19.10 2.89 5.88
N GLU A 38 -18.43 3.96 5.45
CA GLU A 38 -18.59 4.50 4.10
C GLU A 38 -17.61 3.76 3.19
N PRO A 39 -18.07 3.18 2.07
CA PRO A 39 -17.18 2.54 1.12
C PRO A 39 -16.23 3.60 0.55
N GLN A 40 -15.04 3.18 0.15
CA GLN A 40 -14.04 4.09 -0.38
C GLN A 40 -13.36 3.50 -1.60
N ARG A 41 -12.85 4.38 -2.46
CA ARG A 41 -11.95 4.02 -3.54
C ARG A 41 -10.55 4.49 -3.19
N LEU A 42 -9.60 3.58 -3.21
CA LEU A 42 -8.20 3.88 -2.93
C LEU A 42 -7.55 4.44 -4.18
N LEU A 43 -6.80 5.52 -4.01
CA LEU A 43 -6.04 6.19 -5.05
C LEU A 43 -4.56 5.93 -4.82
N PHE A 44 -3.88 5.49 -5.86
CA PHE A 44 -2.47 5.12 -5.82
C PHE A 44 -1.68 5.89 -6.87
N VAL A 45 -0.59 6.52 -6.44
CA VAL A 45 0.39 7.14 -7.33
C VAL A 45 1.75 6.56 -7.02
N PHE A 46 2.28 5.79 -7.96
CA PHE A 46 3.64 5.28 -7.93
C PHE A 46 4.58 6.35 -8.44
N VAL A 47 5.69 6.53 -7.75
CA VAL A 47 6.68 7.56 -8.09
C VAL A 47 8.06 6.95 -8.22
N SER A 48 8.87 7.54 -9.09
CA SER A 48 10.31 7.35 -9.06
C SER A 48 10.97 8.53 -8.34
N ALA A 49 11.92 8.22 -7.47
CA ALA A 49 12.80 9.21 -6.89
C ALA A 49 13.93 9.49 -7.90
N GLU A 50 14.00 10.72 -8.38
CA GLU A 50 15.01 11.15 -9.35
C GLU A 50 15.92 12.21 -8.71
N LEU A 51 17.21 12.14 -9.04
CA LEU A 51 18.17 13.18 -8.68
C LEU A 51 18.33 14.14 -9.88
N PRO A 52 18.18 15.46 -9.68
CA PRO A 52 18.46 16.44 -10.72
C PRO A 52 19.88 16.30 -11.28
N ALA A 53 20.04 16.53 -12.60
CA ALA A 53 21.35 16.40 -13.25
C ALA A 53 22.41 17.34 -12.66
N ASP A 54 21.97 18.52 -12.22
CA ASP A 54 22.75 19.59 -11.60
C ASP A 54 22.83 19.49 -10.06
N ALA A 55 22.39 18.38 -9.47
CA ALA A 55 22.45 18.19 -8.02
C ALA A 55 23.88 18.35 -7.47
N THR A 56 23.98 19.10 -6.37
CA THR A 56 25.19 19.28 -5.59
C THR A 56 25.62 17.99 -4.91
N GLU A 57 26.90 17.84 -4.56
CA GLU A 57 27.41 16.66 -3.86
C GLU A 57 26.61 16.31 -2.59
N ALA A 58 26.18 17.33 -1.84
CA ALA A 58 25.36 17.14 -0.66
C ALA A 58 23.95 16.60 -0.97
N GLU A 59 23.34 17.02 -2.09
CA GLU A 59 22.05 16.49 -2.55
C GLU A 59 22.19 15.06 -3.11
N ARG A 60 23.32 14.75 -3.76
CA ARG A 60 23.64 13.38 -4.19
C ARG A 60 23.74 12.44 -2.99
N GLN A 61 24.50 12.86 -1.98
CA GLN A 61 24.67 12.06 -0.77
C GLN A 61 23.33 11.85 -0.03
N ARG A 62 22.50 12.89 0.09
CA ARG A 62 21.15 12.75 0.66
C ARG A 62 20.26 11.82 -0.16
N PHE A 63 20.34 11.88 -1.48
CA PHE A 63 19.59 10.98 -2.36
C PHE A 63 20.03 9.52 -2.21
N GLU A 64 21.34 9.26 -2.09
CA GLU A 64 21.89 7.93 -1.80
C GLU A 64 21.44 7.39 -0.43
N GLU A 65 21.21 8.28 0.53
CA GLU A 65 20.63 7.97 1.85
C GLU A 65 19.08 7.89 1.83
N ASN A 66 18.44 7.98 0.64
CA ASN A 66 16.99 8.04 0.43
C ASN A 66 16.29 9.27 1.08
N GLY A 67 17.04 10.31 1.42
CA GLY A 67 16.57 11.54 2.08
C GLY A 67 16.57 12.78 1.18
N GLY A 68 16.49 12.62 -0.14
CA GLY A 68 16.52 13.74 -1.10
C GLY A 68 16.01 13.34 -2.48
N GLY A 69 16.10 14.27 -3.44
CA GLY A 69 15.63 14.08 -4.83
C GLY A 69 14.23 14.63 -5.09
N SER A 70 13.85 14.65 -6.36
CA SER A 70 12.50 14.99 -6.82
C SER A 70 11.68 13.72 -6.99
N LEU A 71 10.42 13.77 -6.57
CA LEU A 71 9.46 12.68 -6.80
C LEU A 71 8.75 12.91 -8.13
N LYS A 72 8.84 11.92 -9.02
CA LYS A 72 8.17 11.94 -10.32
C LYS A 72 7.09 10.85 -10.36
N PRO A 73 5.81 11.21 -10.51
CA PRO A 73 4.75 10.26 -10.79
C PRO A 73 5.02 9.48 -12.08
N VAL A 74 4.92 8.16 -12.01
CA VAL A 74 5.20 7.25 -13.15
C VAL A 74 4.04 6.32 -13.48
N LEU A 75 3.19 6.02 -12.50
CA LEU A 75 1.96 5.24 -12.70
C LEU A 75 0.91 5.72 -11.69
N CYS A 76 -0.35 5.73 -12.12
CA CYS A 76 -1.47 6.00 -11.24
C CYS A 76 -2.59 4.99 -11.48
N VAL A 77 -3.27 4.60 -10.41
CA VAL A 77 -4.38 3.65 -10.47
C VAL A 77 -5.33 3.89 -9.32
N ASP A 78 -6.62 3.74 -9.57
CA ASP A 78 -7.64 3.64 -8.53
C ASP A 78 -8.10 2.18 -8.38
N LYS A 79 -8.38 1.77 -7.14
CA LYS A 79 -8.83 0.42 -6.80
C LYS A 79 -9.87 0.48 -5.70
N LEU A 80 -10.84 -0.41 -5.74
CA LEU A 80 -11.62 -0.74 -4.55
C LEU A 80 -10.78 -1.59 -3.59
N PRO A 81 -10.97 -1.46 -2.27
CA PRO A 81 -10.29 -2.30 -1.28
C PRO A 81 -10.49 -3.82 -1.51
N GLU A 82 -11.59 -4.21 -2.16
CA GLU A 82 -11.94 -5.60 -2.47
C GLU A 82 -11.23 -6.12 -3.72
N GLU A 83 -10.76 -5.24 -4.61
CA GLU A 83 -10.01 -5.61 -5.82
C GLU A 83 -8.55 -5.98 -5.52
N LEU A 84 -8.04 -5.55 -4.35
CA LEU A 84 -6.69 -5.82 -3.89
C LEU A 84 -6.72 -6.98 -2.92
N ARG A 85 -5.79 -7.93 -3.04
CA ARG A 85 -5.60 -8.99 -2.03
C ARG A 85 -4.77 -8.46 -0.86
N ASP A 86 -3.57 -8.00 -1.20
CA ASP A 86 -2.47 -7.55 -0.34
C ASP A 86 -1.52 -6.65 -1.15
N PHE A 87 -0.49 -6.10 -0.51
CA PHE A 87 0.51 -5.28 -1.18
C PHE A 87 1.30 -6.05 -2.25
N ALA A 88 1.56 -7.34 -2.04
CA ALA A 88 2.33 -8.16 -2.98
C ALA A 88 1.61 -8.27 -4.33
N ALA A 89 0.29 -8.46 -4.32
CA ALA A 89 -0.54 -8.49 -5.51
C ALA A 89 -0.52 -7.15 -6.27
N LEU A 90 -0.59 -6.01 -5.56
CA LEU A 90 -0.48 -4.68 -6.18
C LEU A 90 0.91 -4.48 -6.82
N ARG A 91 1.97 -4.89 -6.13
CA ARG A 91 3.34 -4.81 -6.65
C ARG A 91 3.53 -5.68 -7.89
N GLU A 92 3.03 -6.91 -7.88
CA GLU A 92 3.04 -7.80 -9.06
C GLU A 92 2.29 -7.20 -10.24
N GLU A 93 1.12 -6.58 -9.99
CA GLU A 93 0.37 -5.90 -11.03
C GLU A 93 1.14 -4.72 -11.62
N SER A 94 1.72 -3.87 -10.77
CA SER A 94 2.54 -2.74 -11.21
C SER A 94 3.73 -3.20 -12.06
N ALA A 95 4.36 -4.33 -11.71
CA ALA A 95 5.50 -4.88 -12.44
C ALA A 95 5.13 -5.30 -13.88
N ARG A 96 3.88 -5.73 -14.12
CA ARG A 96 3.40 -6.09 -15.47
C ARG A 96 3.32 -4.89 -16.43
N THR A 97 3.30 -3.66 -15.91
CA THR A 97 3.32 -2.45 -16.74
C THR A 97 4.70 -2.18 -17.35
N GLY A 98 5.76 -2.79 -16.82
CA GLY A 98 7.15 -2.50 -17.21
C GLY A 98 7.70 -1.19 -16.66
N VAL A 99 6.93 -0.45 -15.86
CA VAL A 99 7.33 0.83 -15.26
C VAL A 99 8.00 0.59 -13.90
N ALA A 100 9.24 1.06 -13.74
CA ALA A 100 9.94 1.05 -12.46
C ALA A 100 9.44 2.19 -11.56
N TRP A 101 9.42 1.96 -10.25
CA TRP A 101 8.99 2.93 -9.23
C TRP A 101 9.68 2.62 -7.90
N ASP A 102 9.84 3.63 -7.07
CA ASP A 102 10.59 3.58 -5.81
C ASP A 102 9.66 3.65 -4.59
N LEU A 103 8.64 4.51 -4.67
CA LEU A 103 7.66 4.73 -3.61
C LEU A 103 6.23 4.67 -4.16
N LEU A 104 5.29 4.34 -3.29
CA LEU A 104 3.85 4.38 -3.54
C LEU A 104 3.19 5.37 -2.59
N PHE A 105 2.52 6.39 -3.14
CA PHE A 105 1.62 7.24 -2.38
C PHE A 105 0.19 6.70 -2.47
N ALA A 106 -0.51 6.74 -1.34
CA ALA A 106 -1.89 6.30 -1.20
C ALA A 106 -2.78 7.39 -0.58
N ALA A 107 -4.00 7.48 -1.08
CA ALA A 107 -5.09 8.27 -0.52
C ALA A 107 -6.41 7.49 -0.62
N ALA A 108 -7.42 7.90 0.13
CA ALA A 108 -8.77 7.38 0.04
C ALA A 108 -9.73 8.45 -0.47
N LEU A 109 -10.50 8.11 -1.48
CA LEU A 109 -11.69 8.85 -1.89
C LEU A 109 -12.90 8.23 -1.18
N PRO A 110 -13.47 8.89 -0.17
CA PRO A 110 -14.63 8.36 0.53
C PRO A 110 -15.87 8.43 -0.35
N GLY A 111 -16.71 7.41 -0.23
CA GLY A 111 -18.08 7.40 -0.72
C GLY A 111 -18.99 8.32 0.07
N HIS A 112 -20.24 8.34 -0.35
CA HIS A 112 -21.28 9.11 0.32
C HIS A 112 -22.58 8.31 0.40
N ALA A 113 -23.17 8.25 1.59
CA ALA A 113 -24.43 7.56 1.85
C ALA A 113 -24.39 6.07 1.45
N GLY A 114 -23.25 5.41 1.68
CA GLY A 114 -23.03 4.00 1.35
C GLY A 114 -22.77 3.73 -0.14
N ILE A 115 -22.61 4.78 -0.95
CA ILE A 115 -22.33 4.65 -2.39
C ILE A 115 -20.82 4.78 -2.60
N THR A 116 -20.23 3.73 -3.17
CA THR A 116 -18.81 3.70 -3.54
C THR A 116 -18.52 4.66 -4.69
N PRO A 117 -17.46 5.48 -4.61
CA PRO A 117 -17.05 6.32 -5.73
C PRO A 117 -16.72 5.48 -6.97
N SER A 118 -17.19 5.94 -8.12
CA SER A 118 -16.82 5.38 -9.42
C SER A 118 -15.37 5.70 -9.80
N SER A 119 -14.83 4.98 -10.78
CA SER A 119 -13.50 5.32 -11.33
C SER A 119 -13.50 6.68 -12.03
N ASP A 120 -14.61 7.07 -12.66
CA ASP A 120 -14.75 8.41 -13.28
C ASP A 120 -14.66 9.52 -12.22
N GLU A 121 -15.29 9.34 -11.06
CA GLU A 121 -15.18 10.27 -9.93
C GLU A 121 -13.77 10.31 -9.31
N ALA A 122 -12.98 9.26 -9.48
CA ALA A 122 -11.59 9.20 -9.00
C ALA A 122 -10.60 9.95 -9.90
N GLU A 123 -10.94 10.23 -11.17
CA GLU A 123 -10.01 10.83 -12.13
C GLU A 123 -9.49 12.20 -11.65
N GLN A 124 -10.38 13.09 -11.23
CA GLN A 124 -9.98 14.43 -10.78
C GLN A 124 -9.21 14.41 -9.45
N PRO A 125 -9.64 13.69 -8.40
CA PRO A 125 -8.86 13.48 -7.19
C PRO A 125 -7.45 12.92 -7.45
N LEU A 126 -7.34 11.98 -8.39
CA LEU A 126 -6.06 11.36 -8.73
C LEU A 126 -5.14 12.33 -9.47
N LYS A 127 -5.66 13.15 -10.40
CA LYS A 127 -4.89 14.27 -11.01
C LYS A 127 -4.41 15.29 -9.96
N MET A 128 -5.27 15.63 -8.99
CA MET A 128 -4.90 16.52 -7.89
C MET A 128 -3.79 15.93 -7.02
N MET A 129 -3.84 14.62 -6.76
CA MET A 129 -2.81 13.89 -6.02
C MET A 129 -1.46 13.91 -6.76
N VAL A 130 -1.46 13.63 -8.07
CA VAL A 130 -0.28 13.74 -8.95
C VAL A 130 0.35 15.13 -8.86
N GLY A 131 -0.42 16.20 -9.10
CA GLY A 131 0.11 17.56 -9.04
C GLY A 131 0.60 17.97 -7.64
N SER A 132 0.01 17.40 -6.60
CA SER A 132 0.47 17.61 -5.21
C SER A 132 1.83 16.96 -4.96
N ILE A 133 2.06 15.77 -5.51
CA ILE A 133 3.34 15.07 -5.42
C ILE A 133 4.42 15.83 -6.21
N GLU A 134 4.13 16.26 -7.43
CA GLU A 134 5.06 17.02 -8.27
C GLU A 134 5.50 18.36 -7.62
N THR A 135 4.63 18.95 -6.81
CA THR A 135 4.92 20.20 -6.07
C THR A 135 5.47 19.96 -4.67
N GLY A 136 5.73 18.70 -4.28
CA GLY A 136 6.25 18.34 -2.96
C GLY A 136 5.24 18.46 -1.80
N ASN A 137 3.96 18.74 -2.09
CA ASN A 137 2.90 18.79 -1.09
C ASN A 137 2.33 17.39 -0.81
N ILE A 138 3.16 16.58 -0.16
CA ILE A 138 2.92 15.15 0.06
C ILE A 138 2.47 14.78 1.48
N GLY A 139 2.56 15.69 2.46
CA GLY A 139 2.30 15.41 3.87
C GLY A 139 0.87 14.99 4.23
N ARG A 140 -0.05 15.01 3.26
CA ARG A 140 -1.45 14.56 3.39
C ARG A 140 -1.69 13.13 2.89
N PHE A 141 -0.69 12.50 2.29
CA PHE A 141 -0.77 11.16 1.72
C PHE A 141 0.02 10.18 2.56
N LEU A 142 -0.43 8.94 2.60
CA LEU A 142 0.39 7.86 3.12
C LEU A 142 1.38 7.44 2.04
N ALA A 143 2.60 7.11 2.44
CA ALA A 143 3.63 6.65 1.53
C ALA A 143 4.20 5.32 1.99
N PHE A 144 4.49 4.47 1.01
CA PHE A 144 5.00 3.13 1.23
C PHE A 144 6.22 2.85 0.35
N ASP A 145 7.17 2.10 0.90
CA ASP A 145 8.30 1.56 0.15
C ASP A 145 7.93 0.29 -0.66
N ARG A 146 8.93 -0.31 -1.31
CA ARG A 146 8.81 -1.56 -2.10
C ARG A 146 8.39 -2.78 -1.28
N HIS A 147 8.36 -2.69 0.05
CA HIS A 147 7.99 -3.72 1.00
C HIS A 147 6.68 -3.42 1.74
N GLY A 148 5.99 -2.33 1.39
CA GLY A 148 4.73 -1.93 2.01
C GLY A 148 4.91 -1.32 3.40
N GLN A 149 6.14 -0.93 3.76
CA GLN A 149 6.44 -0.22 5.00
C GLN A 149 6.20 1.27 4.81
N THR A 150 5.73 1.94 5.86
CA THR A 150 5.52 3.39 5.84
C THR A 150 6.84 4.14 5.68
N VAL A 151 6.82 5.18 4.85
CA VAL A 151 7.92 6.12 4.70
C VAL A 151 7.48 7.48 5.20
N ASP A 152 8.23 8.05 6.14
CA ASP A 152 8.00 9.37 6.69
C ASP A 152 8.88 10.41 5.96
N PHE A 153 8.31 11.57 5.67
CA PHE A 153 9.03 12.72 5.11
C PHE A 153 9.08 13.83 6.17
N TYR A 154 10.29 14.34 6.45
CA TYR A 154 10.56 15.38 7.45
C TYR A 154 11.00 16.69 6.81
#